data_AF-A0A6J7SLZ7-F1
#
_entry.id   AF-A0A6J7SLZ7-F1
#
_cell.length_a   1.000
_cell.length_b   1.000
_cell.length_c   1.000
_cell.angle_alpha   90.00
_cell.angle_beta   90.00
_cell.angle_gamma   90.00
#
_symmetry.space_group_name_H-M   'P 1'
#
loop_
_entity.id
_entity.type
_entity.pdbx_description
1 polymer ?
#
loop_
_entity_poly.entity_id
_entity_poly.type
_entity_poly.pdbx_seq_one_letter_code
_entity_poly.pdbx_strand_id
1 'polypeptide(L)'
;MAPVAAHMLFDRSLVLQPDCSITVRVSGDRSAGVSVDGRTGDPLLPGDSVVCTASADPAQFVTFGGQDFHSVLREKFGLTPP
;
A
#
# COMPACT_ATOMS: atom_id res chain seq x y z
N MET A 1 -3.18 4.57 3.74
CA MET A 1 -4.14 4.30 2.63
C MET A 1 -4.04 5.43 1.62
N ALA A 2 -3.93 5.13 0.32
CA ALA A 2 -3.95 6.13 -0.74
C ALA A 2 -4.97 5.70 -1.82
N PRO A 3 -6.07 6.43 -2.02
CA PRO A 3 -7.03 6.11 -3.08
C PRO A 3 -6.43 6.42 -4.46
N VAL A 4 -6.86 5.68 -5.48
CA VAL A 4 -6.39 5.85 -6.86
C VAL A 4 -7.53 6.41 -7.71
N ALA A 5 -7.33 7.60 -8.29
CA ALA A 5 -8.31 8.27 -9.15
C ALA A 5 -9.73 8.32 -8.57
N ALA A 6 -9.85 8.62 -7.27
CA ALA A 6 -11.15 8.64 -6.60
C ALA A 6 -12.01 9.81 -7.11
N HIS A 7 -13.25 9.49 -7.46
CA HIS A 7 -14.27 10.48 -7.81
C HIS A 7 -15.02 10.95 -6.56
N MET A 8 -14.28 11.54 -5.60
CA MET A 8 -14.82 12.04 -4.33
C MET A 8 -14.13 13.36 -3.95
N LEU A 9 -14.81 14.22 -3.18
CA LEU A 9 -14.24 15.49 -2.68
C LEU A 9 -13.08 15.28 -1.70
N PHE A 10 -13.02 14.11 -1.07
CA PHE A 10 -11.93 13.70 -0.20
C PHE A 10 -11.21 12.49 -0.81
N ASP A 11 -10.03 12.73 -1.36
CA ASP A 11 -9.20 11.75 -2.09
C ASP A 11 -7.74 11.75 -1.60
N ARG A 12 -7.50 12.33 -0.43
CA ARG A 12 -6.14 12.49 0.12
C ARG A 12 -5.62 11.19 0.75
N SER A 13 -4.31 11.01 0.69
CA SER A 13 -3.63 9.94 1.41
C SER A 13 -3.77 10.09 2.93
N LEU A 14 -4.02 8.97 3.61
CA LEU A 14 -4.10 8.88 5.05
C LEU A 14 -2.94 8.04 5.60
N VAL A 15 -2.25 8.58 6.60
CA VAL A 15 -1.28 7.85 7.44
C VAL A 15 -2.02 7.40 8.70
N LEU A 16 -1.98 6.10 8.98
CA LEU A 16 -2.74 5.48 10.06
C LEU A 16 -1.79 4.85 11.08
N GLN A 17 -2.28 4.62 12.30
CA GLN A 17 -1.52 3.87 13.29
C GLN A 17 -1.31 2.42 12.83
N PRO A 18 -0.21 1.76 13.23
CA PRO A 18 0.11 0.41 12.77
C PRO A 18 -0.91 -0.65 13.21
N ASP A 19 -1.64 -0.42 14.30
CA ASP A 19 -2.68 -1.30 14.85
C ASP A 19 -4.07 -1.05 14.24
N CYS A 20 -4.22 -0.05 13.35
CA CYS A 20 -5.47 0.18 12.64
C CYS A 20 -5.79 -0.96 11.68
N SER A 21 -7.02 -1.48 11.76
CA SER A 21 -7.59 -2.37 10.75
C SER A 21 -8.32 -1.57 9.68
N ILE A 22 -8.01 -1.83 8.41
CA ILE A 22 -8.64 -1.17 7.25
C ILE A 22 -9.47 -2.22 6.52
N THR A 23 -10.75 -1.94 6.32
CA THR A 23 -11.64 -2.79 5.50
C THR A 23 -12.03 -2.06 4.22
N VAL A 24 -11.81 -2.71 3.08
CA VAL A 24 -12.26 -2.24 1.76
C VAL A 24 -13.26 -3.25 1.21
N ARG A 25 -14.48 -2.80 0.93
CA ARG A 25 -15.56 -3.64 0.39
C ARG A 25 -15.82 -3.32 -1.07
N VAL A 26 -16.05 -4.36 -1.87
CA VAL A 26 -16.52 -4.21 -3.25
C VAL A 26 -18.02 -3.93 -3.21
N SER A 27 -18.39 -2.64 -3.18
CA SER A 27 -19.78 -2.20 -3.04
C SER A 27 -20.57 -2.12 -4.36
N GLY A 28 -19.89 -2.22 -5.51
CA GLY A 28 -20.51 -2.20 -6.83
C GLY A 28 -21.00 -3.58 -7.29
N ASP A 29 -21.43 -3.66 -8.54
CA ASP A 29 -21.92 -4.87 -9.20
C ASP A 29 -20.83 -5.64 -9.98
N ARG A 30 -19.66 -5.04 -10.16
CA ARG A 30 -18.51 -5.65 -10.86
C ARG A 30 -17.50 -6.23 -9.87
N SER A 31 -16.87 -7.33 -10.25
CA SER A 31 -15.72 -7.87 -9.54
C SER A 31 -14.54 -6.89 -9.55
N ALA A 32 -13.69 -6.95 -8.53
CA ALA A 32 -12.46 -6.18 -8.43
C ALA A 32 -11.23 -7.09 -8.47
N GLY A 33 -10.15 -6.62 -9.08
CA GLY A 33 -8.85 -7.27 -8.98
C GLY A 33 -8.19 -6.95 -7.64
N VAL A 34 -7.44 -7.90 -7.09
CA VAL A 34 -6.61 -7.71 -5.91
C VAL A 34 -5.19 -8.19 -6.20
N SER A 35 -4.21 -7.47 -5.66
CA SER A 35 -2.80 -7.82 -5.78
C SER A 35 -2.09 -7.52 -4.47
N VAL A 36 -1.18 -8.41 -4.08
CA VAL A 36 -0.29 -8.25 -2.93
C VAL A 36 1.14 -8.35 -3.44
N ASP A 37 1.95 -7.32 -3.20
CA ASP A 37 3.33 -7.22 -3.70
C ASP A 37 3.48 -7.48 -5.21
N GLY A 38 2.50 -7.02 -6.00
CA GLY A 38 2.48 -7.20 -7.46
C GLY A 38 2.02 -8.58 -7.95
N ARG A 39 1.69 -9.51 -7.03
CA ARG A 39 1.12 -10.82 -7.37
C ARG A 39 -0.39 -10.75 -7.33
N THR A 40 -1.03 -11.06 -8.45
CA THR A 40 -2.49 -11.09 -8.59
C THR A 40 -3.07 -12.25 -7.78
N GLY A 41 -4.06 -11.95 -6.95
CA GLY A 41 -4.88 -12.96 -6.27
C GLY A 41 -6.16 -13.27 -7.06
N ASP A 42 -7.04 -14.07 -6.46
CA ASP A 42 -8.37 -14.31 -7.01
C ASP A 42 -9.21 -13.02 -7.03
N PRO A 43 -10.07 -12.83 -8.04
CA PRO A 43 -10.93 -11.65 -8.12
C PRO A 43 -11.90 -11.61 -6.93
N LEU A 44 -12.08 -10.42 -6.36
CA LEU A 44 -13.08 -10.15 -5.34
C LEU A 44 -14.44 -9.94 -6.01
N LEU A 45 -15.46 -10.65 -5.54
CA LEU A 45 -16.83 -10.52 -6.04
C LEU A 45 -17.56 -9.35 -5.36
N PRO A 46 -18.67 -8.88 -5.94
CA PRO A 46 -19.58 -7.94 -5.26
C PRO A 46 -19.94 -8.42 -3.84
N GLY A 47 -19.72 -7.54 -2.86
CA GLY A 47 -19.94 -7.83 -1.44
C GLY A 47 -18.72 -8.39 -0.70
N ASP A 48 -17.70 -8.86 -1.39
CA ASP A 48 -16.44 -9.29 -0.76
C ASP A 48 -15.70 -8.11 -0.15
N SER A 49 -14.78 -8.41 0.76
CA SER A 49 -13.99 -7.40 1.44
C SER A 49 -12.56 -7.86 1.66
N VAL A 50 -11.63 -6.91 1.60
CA VAL A 50 -10.25 -7.09 2.03
C VAL A 50 -10.07 -6.38 3.36
N VAL A 51 -9.46 -7.09 4.31
CA VAL A 51 -9.10 -6.53 5.62
C VAL A 51 -7.57 -6.48 5.71
N CYS A 52 -7.01 -5.28 5.82
CA CYS A 52 -5.58 -5.06 6.01
C CYS A 52 -5.29 -4.74 7.47
N THR A 53 -4.36 -5.48 8.06
CA THR A 53 -3.86 -5.31 9.44
C THR A 53 -2.34 -5.49 9.46
N ALA A 54 -1.67 -5.07 10.52
CA ALA A 54 -0.27 -5.42 10.73
C ALA A 54 -0.11 -6.94 10.93
N SER A 55 0.88 -7.53 10.25
CA SER A 55 1.29 -8.92 10.49
C SER A 55 1.97 -9.07 11.85
N ALA A 56 1.76 -10.20 12.51
CA ALA A 56 2.55 -10.59 13.68
C ALA A 56 4.01 -10.93 13.33
N ASP A 57 4.26 -11.29 12.07
CA ASP A 57 5.56 -11.70 11.55
C ASP A 57 6.10 -10.63 10.59
N PRO A 58 6.90 -9.66 11.09
CA PRO A 58 7.51 -8.65 10.23
C PRO A 58 8.63 -9.27 9.38
N ALA A 59 8.76 -8.81 8.14
CA ALA A 59 9.86 -9.19 7.28
C ALA A 59 11.20 -8.73 7.88
N GLN A 60 12.18 -9.64 7.90
CA GLN A 60 13.54 -9.33 8.36
C GLN A 60 14.40 -8.93 7.18
N PHE A 61 14.97 -7.73 7.24
CA PHE A 61 15.84 -7.20 6.20
C PHE A 61 17.30 -7.19 6.67
N VAL A 62 18.22 -7.55 5.77
CA VAL A 62 19.66 -7.36 5.97
C VAL A 62 20.08 -6.06 5.31
N THR A 63 20.82 -5.23 6.05
CA THR A 63 21.38 -3.98 5.55
C THR A 63 22.91 -4.02 5.59
N PHE A 64 23.54 -3.43 4.58
CA PHE A 64 24.98 -3.19 4.56
C PHE A 64 25.22 -1.73 4.98
N GLY A 65 26.23 -1.49 5.82
CA GLY A 65 26.58 -0.13 6.21
C GLY A 65 26.99 0.73 5.01
N GLY A 66 26.77 2.05 5.09
CA GLY A 66 27.24 3.02 4.09
C GLY A 66 26.15 3.67 3.21
N GLN A 67 24.91 3.16 3.22
CA GLN A 67 23.77 3.81 2.58
C GLN A 67 22.57 3.83 3.53
N ASP A 68 22.10 5.03 3.90
CA ASP A 68 20.86 5.19 4.65
C ASP A 68 19.65 5.34 3.71
N PHE A 69 18.44 5.29 4.28
CA PHE A 69 17.20 5.46 3.53
C PHE A 69 17.19 6.73 2.66
N HIS A 70 17.69 7.85 3.20
CA HIS A 70 17.68 9.13 2.50
C HIS A 70 18.65 9.16 1.32
N SER A 71 19.79 8.49 1.43
CA SER A 71 20.79 8.39 0.36
C SER A 71 20.21 7.61 -0.82
N VAL A 72 19.59 6.44 -0.53
CA VAL A 72 18.90 5.62 -1.54
C VAL A 72 17.73 6.38 -2.17
N LEU A 73 16.95 7.12 -1.37
CA LEU A 73 15.85 7.94 -1.86
C LEU A 73 16.35 9.02 -2.84
N ARG A 74 17.41 9.75 -2.48
CA ARG A 74 17.94 10.83 -3.32
C ARG A 74 18.50 10.30 -4.64
N GLU A 75 19.25 9.20 -4.59
CA GLU A 75 19.82 8.58 -5.78
C GLU A 75 18.73 8.09 -6.73
N LYS A 76 17.77 7.28 -6.24
CA LYS A 76 16.73 6.67 -7.07
C LYS A 76 15.78 7.68 -7.69
N PHE A 77 15.54 8.80 -7.03
CA PHE A 77 14.61 9.84 -7.48
C PHE A 77 15.32 11.07 -8.07
N GLY A 78 16.65 11.06 -8.20
CA GLY A 78 17.41 12.17 -8.79
C GLY A 78 17.32 13.47 -7.98
N LEU A 79 17.25 13.39 -6.65
CA LEU A 79 17.10 14.55 -5.77
C LEU A 79 18.44 15.12 -5.28
N THR A 80 19.56 14.57 -5.74
CA THR A 80 20.88 15.14 -5.47
C THR A 80 21.04 16.39 -6.34
N PRO A 81 21.37 17.56 -5.77
CA PRO A 81 21.67 18.73 -6.59
C PRO A 81 22.86 18.42 -7.52
N PRO A 82 22.92 19.06 -8.70
CA PRO A 82 24.02 18.89 -9.63
C PRO A 82 25.38 19.30 -9.04
#